data_AF-A0A7C4UKL4-F1
#
_entry.id   AF-A0A7C4UKL4-F1
#
_cell.length_a   1.000
_cell.length_b   1.000
_cell.length_c   1.000
_cell.angle_alpha   90.00
_cell.angle_beta   90.00
_cell.angle_gamma   90.00
#
_symmetry.space_group_name_H-M   'P 1'
#
loop_
_entity.id
_entity.type
_entity.pdbx_description
1 polymer ?
#
loop_
_entity_poly.entity_id
_entity_poly.type
_entity_poly.pdbx_seq_one_letter_code
_entity_poly.pdbx_strand_id
1 'polypeptide(L)' 'DEWEPNEFVENTFAEFKKAGVDATLHIYPGVAHWFVEEDRPEYDSTAAELAWERTYDFLKRSL' A
#
# COMPACT_ATOMS: atom_id res chain seq x y z
N ASP A 1 2.56 -8.37 -5.94
CA ASP A 1 1.17 -8.77 -5.66
C ASP A 1 0.63 -9.50 -6.86
N GLU A 2 0.45 -10.80 -6.72
CA GLU A 2 -0.06 -11.70 -7.74
C GLU A 2 -1.57 -11.57 -7.98
N TRP A 3 -2.28 -10.89 -7.07
CA TRP A 3 -3.73 -10.65 -7.14
C TRP A 3 -4.07 -9.25 -7.61
N GLU A 4 -3.13 -8.31 -7.52
CA GLU A 4 -3.30 -6.91 -7.93
C GLU A 4 -2.32 -6.53 -9.07
N PRO A 5 -2.72 -6.75 -10.33
CA PRO A 5 -1.96 -6.24 -11.48
C PRO A 5 -1.75 -4.73 -11.44
N ASN A 6 -0.53 -4.27 -11.73
CA ASN A 6 -0.18 -2.85 -11.72
C ASN A 6 -1.08 -1.96 -12.61
N GLU A 7 -1.61 -2.50 -13.71
CA GLU A 7 -2.54 -1.76 -14.59
C GLU A 7 -3.77 -1.25 -13.81
N PHE A 8 -4.33 -2.04 -12.90
CA PHE A 8 -5.49 -1.61 -12.11
C PHE A 8 -5.12 -0.54 -11.07
N VAL A 9 -3.94 -0.66 -10.45
CA VAL A 9 -3.38 0.35 -9.54
C VAL A 9 -3.18 1.68 -10.27
N GLU A 10 -2.55 1.63 -11.45
CA GLU A 10 -2.28 2.81 -12.29
C GLU A 10 -3.57 3.49 -12.74
N ASN A 11 -4.56 2.71 -13.19
CA ASN A 11 -5.87 3.23 -13.58
C ASN A 11 -6.60 3.89 -12.40
N THR A 12 -6.57 3.28 -11.21
CA THR A 12 -7.19 3.85 -10.01
C THR A 12 -6.56 5.18 -9.62
N PHE A 13 -5.22 5.26 -9.60
CA PHE A 13 -4.52 6.51 -9.27
C PHE A 13 -4.70 7.59 -10.33
N ALA A 14 -4.92 7.22 -11.60
CA ALA A 14 -5.30 8.16 -12.64
C ALA A 14 -6.69 8.78 -12.38
N GLU A 15 -7.66 7.99 -11.92
CA GLU A 15 -8.99 8.50 -11.55
C GLU A 15 -8.96 9.37 -10.28
N PHE A 16 -8.17 9.00 -9.26
CA PHE A 16 -7.94 9.86 -8.09
C PHE A 16 -7.39 11.23 -8.49
N LYS A 17 -6.40 11.25 -9.39
CA LYS A 17 -5.85 12.50 -9.92
C LYS A 17 -6.89 13.34 -10.65
N LYS A 18 -7.75 12.72 -11.49
CA LYS A 18 -8.84 13.43 -12.19
C LYS A 18 -9.86 14.00 -11.22
N ALA A 19 -10.15 13.28 -10.13
CA ALA A 19 -11.10 13.69 -9.10
C ALA A 19 -10.52 14.71 -8.10
N GLY A 20 -9.23 15.05 -8.19
CA GLY A 20 -8.58 15.96 -7.25
C GLY A 20 -8.39 15.36 -5.85
N VAL A 21 -8.37 14.03 -5.75
CA VAL A 21 -8.11 13.32 -4.49
C VAL A 21 -6.62 13.40 -4.19
N ASP A 22 -6.28 13.86 -2.99
CA ASP A 22 -4.91 13.82 -2.47
C ASP A 22 -4.58 12.39 -2.01
N ALA A 23 -4.06 11.59 -2.93
CA ALA A 23 -3.69 10.20 -2.71
C ALA A 23 -2.19 9.97 -2.91
N THR A 24 -1.59 9.15 -2.05
CA THR A 24 -0.19 8.73 -2.15
C THR A 24 -0.11 7.23 -2.43
N LEU A 25 0.71 6.82 -3.42
CA LEU A 25 0.98 5.41 -3.74
C LEU A 25 2.33 4.98 -3.17
N HIS A 26 2.36 3.85 -2.47
CA HIS A 26 3.59 3.17 -2.04
C HIS A 26 3.60 1.74 -2.60
N ILE A 27 4.60 1.41 -3.41
CA ILE A 27 4.84 0.04 -3.91
C ILE A 27 5.99 -0.57 -3.12
N TYR A 28 5.78 -1.77 -2.58
CA TYR A 28 6.78 -2.54 -1.85
C TYR A 28 7.34 -3.61 -2.78
N PRO A 29 8.56 -3.46 -3.32
CA PRO A 29 9.11 -4.44 -4.25
C PRO A 29 9.46 -5.75 -3.52
N GLY A 30 9.15 -6.88 -4.14
CA GLY A 30 9.57 -8.19 -3.66
C GLY A 30 8.68 -8.83 -2.59
N VAL A 31 7.55 -8.22 -2.23
CA VAL A 31 6.59 -8.79 -1.28
C VAL A 31 5.32 -9.30 -1.96
N ALA A 32 4.68 -10.31 -1.36
CA ALA A 32 3.42 -10.90 -1.82
C ALA A 32 2.21 -10.16 -1.20
N HIS A 33 1.00 -10.50 -1.67
CA HIS A 33 -0.23 -9.78 -1.31
C HIS A 33 -0.47 -9.64 0.22
N TRP A 34 -0.19 -10.69 0.99
CA TRP A 34 -0.43 -10.72 2.44
C TRP A 34 0.80 -10.40 3.30
N PHE A 35 1.70 -9.55 2.81
CA PHE A 35 2.98 -9.29 3.49
C PHE A 35 2.88 -8.68 4.90
N VAL A 36 1.70 -8.20 5.30
CA VAL A 36 1.44 -7.63 6.63
C VAL A 36 0.86 -8.62 7.65
N GLU A 37 0.49 -9.83 7.22
CA GLU A 37 -0.19 -10.82 8.06
C GLU A 37 0.84 -11.75 8.73
N GLU A 38 1.12 -11.53 10.02
CA GLU A 38 2.16 -12.26 10.78
C GLU A 38 1.97 -13.79 10.84
N ASP A 39 0.76 -14.28 10.63
CA ASP A 39 0.41 -15.70 10.66
C ASP A 39 0.54 -16.40 9.30
N ARG A 40 1.07 -15.70 8.28
CA ARG A 40 1.21 -16.21 6.92
C ARG A 40 2.67 -16.36 6.46
N PRO A 41 2.96 -17.30 5.55
CA PRO A 41 4.30 -17.45 4.98
C PRO A 41 4.75 -16.25 4.13
N GLU A 42 3.80 -15.44 3.64
CA GLU A 42 4.06 -14.22 2.88
C GLU A 42 4.55 -13.04 3.73
N TYR A 43 4.48 -13.15 5.07
CA TYR A 43 4.83 -12.08 5.99
C TYR A 43 6.25 -11.56 5.76
N ASP A 44 6.37 -10.25 5.55
CA ASP A 44 7.63 -9.53 5.50
C ASP A 44 7.64 -8.46 6.59
N SER A 45 8.39 -8.71 7.67
CA SER A 45 8.39 -7.83 8.84
C SER A 45 8.89 -6.41 8.53
N THR A 46 9.81 -6.27 7.57
CA THR A 46 10.41 -4.97 7.23
C THR A 46 9.41 -4.12 6.45
N ALA A 47 8.75 -4.71 5.45
CA ALA A 47 7.72 -4.03 4.68
C ALA A 47 6.47 -3.76 5.54
N ALA A 48 6.09 -4.69 6.41
CA ALA A 48 4.96 -4.53 7.32
C ALA A 48 5.17 -3.39 8.31
N GLU A 49 6.33 -3.31 8.96
CA GLU A 49 6.66 -2.22 9.89
C GLU A 49 6.61 -0.86 9.18
N LEU A 50 7.20 -0.75 7.98
CA LEU A 50 7.18 0.48 7.19
C LEU A 50 5.76 0.86 6.73
N ALA A 51 4.93 -0.11 6.36
CA ALA A 51 3.53 0.12 6.00
C ALA A 51 2.72 0.64 7.20
N TRP A 52 2.93 0.08 8.39
CA TRP A 52 2.31 0.56 9.62
C TRP A 52 2.77 1.96 10.03
N GLU A 53 4.08 2.25 9.97
CA GLU A 53 4.62 3.58 10.24
C GLU A 53 3.95 4.65 9.37
N ARG A 54 3.90 4.41 8.05
CA ARG A 54 3.24 5.31 7.09
C ARG A 54 1.75 5.49 7.38
N THR A 55 1.07 4.42 7.77
CA THR A 55 -0.36 4.46 8.14
C THR A 55 -0.58 5.33 9.37
N TYR A 56 0.19 5.11 10.45
CA TYR A 56 0.07 5.92 11.65
C TYR A 56 0.40 7.39 11.40
N ASP A 57 1.43 7.67 10.63
CA ASP A 57 1.81 9.04 10.32
C ASP A 57 0.82 9.74 9.39
N PHE A 58 0.17 9.02 8.48
CA PHE A 58 -0.99 9.55 7.75
C PHE A 58 -2.13 9.90 8.72
N LEU A 59 -2.55 8.96 9.56
CA LEU A 59 -3.66 9.18 10.50
C LEU A 59 -3.40 10.33 11.48
N LYS A 60 -2.18 10.44 12.04
CA LYS A 60 -1.80 11.55 12.93
C LYS A 60 -1.88 12.93 12.26
N ARG A 61 -1.67 13.00 10.94
CA ARG A 61 -1.73 14.26 10.18
C ARG A 61 -3.15 14.58 9.71
N SER A 62 -4.05 13.59 9.70
CA SER A 62 -5.38 13.68 9.10
C SER A 62 -6.54 13.63 10.10
N LEU A 63 -6.27 13.38 11.38
CA LEU A 63 -7.23 13.38 12.49
C LEU A 63 -6.89 14.51 13.48
#